data_AF-A0AAF3FGW1-F1
#
_entry.id   AF-A0AAF3FGW1-F1
#
_cell.length_a   1.000
_cell.length_b   1.000
_cell.length_c   1.000
_cell.angle_alpha   90.00
_cell.angle_beta   90.00
_cell.angle_gamma   90.00
#
_symmetry.space_group_name_H-M   'P 1'
#
loop_
_entity.id
_entity.type
_entity.pdbx_description
1 polymer ?
#
loop_
_entity_poly.entity_id
_entity_poly.type
_entity_poly.pdbx_seq_one_letter_code
_entity_poly.pdbx_strand_id
1 'polypeptide(L)'
;MVLTRAEKAKNDEQIINTAITWEILEYDMQKAFGSLAKIGEKRSAQLMADGNGYLSYIALVVFDWTTDRDLLPEKAVLKITSCDKMEILIKEVPGFEMDNVREKCAAASDNELKFYENAFKTLKFSNELRVPQFFCGRDFGIDGVEAGYFAIEHFDNVENRHFYNNIQESAVLEIIRQLVIIHTHSYNHPEMMGKMDGNVYEQLYGDFADIKKMEKAIHEAGTTYPELKEKLEKLKSQLKHFTNWETYQKKLHESCE
;
A
#
# COMPACT_ATOMS: atom_id res chain seq x y z
N MET A 1 10.31 21.46 -22.53
CA MET A 1 10.43 20.30 -23.44
C MET A 1 9.05 20.02 -24.00
N VAL A 2 8.84 20.09 -25.32
CA VAL A 2 7.52 19.87 -25.94
C VAL A 2 7.44 18.39 -26.34
N LEU A 3 6.54 17.63 -25.72
CA LEU A 3 6.30 16.23 -26.04
C LEU A 3 5.74 16.10 -27.46
N THR A 4 6.17 15.09 -28.19
CA THR A 4 5.61 14.77 -29.52
C THR A 4 4.15 14.32 -29.39
N ARG A 5 3.37 14.42 -30.47
CA ARG A 5 1.96 14.00 -30.49
C ARG A 5 1.79 12.51 -30.12
N ALA A 6 2.75 11.67 -30.47
CA ALA A 6 2.75 10.24 -30.15
C ALA A 6 3.09 9.99 -28.67
N GLU A 7 4.06 10.71 -28.11
CA GLU A 7 4.36 10.65 -26.66
C GLU A 7 3.19 11.18 -25.84
N LYS A 8 2.52 12.24 -26.30
CA LYS A 8 1.32 12.76 -25.65
C LYS A 8 0.17 11.74 -25.68
N ALA A 9 -0.11 11.13 -26.84
CA ALA A 9 -1.15 10.11 -26.96
C ALA A 9 -0.86 8.85 -26.14
N LYS A 10 0.41 8.44 -26.06
CA LYS A 10 0.85 7.33 -25.20
C LYS A 10 0.71 7.67 -23.72
N ASN A 11 1.03 8.89 -23.32
CA ASN A 11 0.86 9.37 -21.93
C ASN A 11 -0.62 9.56 -21.56
N ASP A 12 -1.48 9.92 -22.50
CA ASP A 12 -2.93 10.05 -22.28
C ASP A 12 -3.61 8.68 -22.04
N GLU A 13 -3.00 7.59 -22.52
CA GLU A 13 -3.44 6.20 -22.29
C GLU A 13 -2.87 5.58 -21.02
N GLN A 14 -1.69 6.02 -20.57
CA GLN A 14 -1.05 5.55 -19.34
C GLN A 14 -1.64 6.24 -18.11
N ILE A 15 -1.94 5.46 -17.07
CA ILE A 15 -2.35 6.01 -15.79
C ILE A 15 -1.09 6.51 -15.09
N ILE A 16 -1.04 7.82 -14.83
CA ILE A 16 0.05 8.53 -14.12
C ILE A 16 1.47 8.21 -14.65
N ASN A 17 1.62 8.02 -15.97
CA ASN A 17 2.87 7.67 -16.65
C ASN A 17 3.48 6.32 -16.20
N THR A 18 2.64 5.35 -15.82
CA THR A 18 3.07 3.99 -15.47
C THR A 18 2.85 3.01 -16.62
N ALA A 19 3.25 1.75 -16.43
CA ALA A 19 2.94 0.66 -17.36
C ALA A 19 1.44 0.30 -17.40
N ILE A 20 0.65 0.75 -16.42
CA ILE A 20 -0.79 0.49 -16.35
C ILE A 20 -1.53 1.50 -17.25
N THR A 21 -2.40 1.00 -18.12
CA THR A 21 -3.21 1.81 -19.04
C THR A 21 -4.68 1.81 -18.65
N TRP A 22 -5.43 2.77 -19.19
CA TRP A 22 -6.89 2.81 -19.03
C TRP A 22 -7.58 1.57 -19.59
N GLU A 23 -7.07 1.02 -20.71
CA GLU A 23 -7.59 -0.21 -21.31
C GLU A 23 -7.46 -1.42 -20.38
N ILE A 24 -6.31 -1.58 -19.72
CA ILE A 24 -6.08 -2.68 -18.75
C ILE A 24 -7.06 -2.54 -17.58
N LEU A 25 -7.14 -1.35 -16.99
CA LEU A 25 -8.03 -1.10 -15.85
C LEU A 25 -9.50 -1.31 -16.23
N GLU A 26 -9.92 -0.83 -17.40
CA GLU A 26 -11.27 -1.03 -17.92
C GLU A 26 -11.60 -2.51 -18.07
N TYR A 27 -10.73 -3.29 -18.72
CA TYR A 27 -10.94 -4.73 -18.91
C TYR A 27 -11.09 -5.47 -17.59
N ASP A 28 -10.25 -5.15 -16.61
CA ASP A 28 -10.30 -5.83 -15.30
C ASP A 28 -11.56 -5.45 -14.51
N MET A 29 -12.01 -4.19 -14.58
CA MET A 29 -13.26 -3.75 -13.98
C MET A 29 -14.48 -4.38 -14.67
N GLN A 30 -14.52 -4.41 -16.00
CA GLN A 30 -15.55 -5.11 -16.77
C GLN A 30 -15.65 -6.58 -16.36
N LYS A 31 -14.51 -7.26 -16.25
CA LYS A 31 -14.44 -8.66 -15.83
C LYS A 31 -14.91 -8.86 -14.39
N ALA A 32 -14.48 -7.99 -13.47
CA ALA A 32 -14.83 -8.10 -12.05
C ALA A 32 -16.32 -7.86 -11.78
N PHE A 33 -16.94 -6.93 -12.51
CA PHE A 33 -18.35 -6.56 -12.32
C PHE A 33 -19.30 -7.21 -13.32
N GLY A 34 -18.80 -7.98 -14.30
CA GLY A 34 -19.62 -8.57 -15.36
C GLY A 34 -20.28 -7.52 -16.27
N SER A 35 -19.61 -6.39 -16.49
CA SER A 35 -20.10 -5.26 -17.28
C SER A 35 -19.41 -5.18 -18.65
N LEU A 36 -20.05 -4.50 -19.60
CA LEU A 36 -19.47 -4.12 -20.90
C LEU A 36 -19.24 -2.60 -21.01
N ALA A 37 -19.45 -1.85 -19.92
CA ALA A 37 -19.31 -0.40 -19.91
C ALA A 37 -17.88 0.04 -20.20
N LYS A 38 -17.73 1.13 -20.94
CA LYS A 38 -16.45 1.71 -21.32
C LYS A 38 -16.11 2.92 -20.46
N ILE A 39 -14.84 3.20 -20.24
CA ILE A 39 -14.37 4.42 -19.60
C ILE A 39 -14.37 5.54 -20.65
N GLY A 40 -15.25 6.52 -20.45
CA GLY A 40 -15.40 7.70 -21.27
C GLY A 40 -14.22 8.68 -21.19
N GLU A 41 -14.31 9.73 -22.00
CA GLU A 41 -13.23 10.70 -22.18
C GLU A 41 -13.00 11.62 -20.96
N LYS A 42 -13.98 11.76 -20.05
CA LYS A 42 -13.85 12.62 -18.86
C LYS A 42 -13.22 11.91 -17.66
N ARG A 43 -12.59 10.76 -17.89
CA ARG A 43 -11.79 10.04 -16.89
C ARG A 43 -10.62 10.88 -16.40
N SER A 44 -10.21 10.68 -15.16
CA SER A 44 -9.01 11.31 -14.63
C SER A 44 -8.31 10.43 -13.60
N ALA A 45 -6.99 10.58 -13.53
CA ALA A 45 -6.18 9.96 -12.50
C ALA A 45 -5.27 11.03 -11.89
N GLN A 46 -5.24 11.11 -10.57
CA GLN A 46 -4.39 12.04 -9.84
C GLN A 46 -3.56 11.26 -8.83
N LEU A 47 -2.24 11.48 -8.83
CA LEU A 47 -1.37 10.93 -7.82
C LEU A 47 -1.80 11.45 -6.44
N MET A 48 -2.07 10.51 -5.55
CA MET A 48 -2.32 10.75 -4.14
C MET A 48 -1.07 10.41 -3.34
N ALA A 49 -0.88 11.15 -2.25
CA ALA A 49 0.10 10.82 -1.23
C ALA A 49 1.57 10.83 -1.67
N ASP A 50 1.90 11.60 -2.71
CA ASP A 50 3.30 11.89 -3.01
C ASP A 50 3.96 12.61 -1.81
N GLY A 51 5.20 12.23 -1.50
CA GLY A 51 5.91 12.72 -0.32
C GLY A 51 5.49 12.12 1.04
N ASN A 52 4.51 11.21 1.09
CA ASN A 52 4.13 10.51 2.34
C ASN A 52 4.89 9.21 2.60
N GLY A 53 5.95 8.93 1.82
CA GLY A 53 6.81 7.75 2.00
C GLY A 53 6.31 6.46 1.35
N TYR A 54 5.32 6.54 0.47
CA TYR A 54 4.86 5.36 -0.29
C TYR A 54 5.87 4.97 -1.37
N LEU A 55 6.31 3.71 -1.32
CA LEU A 55 7.17 3.09 -2.35
C LEU A 55 6.38 2.58 -3.56
N SER A 56 5.06 2.75 -3.55
CA SER A 56 4.16 2.52 -4.67
C SER A 56 3.68 3.87 -5.24
N TYR A 57 3.09 3.85 -6.43
CA TYR A 57 2.24 4.95 -6.87
C TYR A 57 0.81 4.70 -6.38
N ILE A 58 0.23 5.68 -5.70
CA ILE A 58 -1.16 5.63 -5.25
C ILE A 58 -1.90 6.71 -6.02
N ALA A 59 -2.96 6.40 -6.75
CA ALA A 59 -3.75 7.37 -7.50
C ALA A 59 -5.22 7.31 -7.14
N LEU A 60 -5.87 8.48 -7.10
CA LEU A 60 -7.31 8.59 -7.19
C LEU A 60 -7.68 8.51 -8.65
N VAL A 61 -8.48 7.51 -9.00
CA VAL A 61 -9.08 7.38 -10.33
C VAL A 61 -10.54 7.79 -10.22
N VAL A 62 -10.95 8.71 -11.09
CA VAL A 62 -12.35 9.10 -11.29
C VAL A 62 -12.78 8.57 -12.65
N PHE A 63 -13.80 7.72 -12.65
CA PHE A 63 -14.30 7.07 -13.85
C PHE A 63 -15.43 7.89 -14.49
N ASP A 64 -15.50 7.85 -15.81
CA ASP A 64 -16.62 8.38 -16.60
C ASP A 64 -17.27 7.23 -17.37
N TRP A 65 -17.94 6.30 -16.67
CA TRP A 65 -18.52 5.13 -17.31
C TRP A 65 -19.60 5.51 -18.34
N THR A 66 -19.54 4.90 -19.52
CA THR A 66 -20.53 5.16 -20.59
C THR A 66 -21.91 4.56 -20.27
N THR A 67 -21.94 3.44 -19.55
CA THR A 67 -23.15 2.73 -19.09
C THR A 67 -22.91 2.13 -17.70
N ASP A 68 -23.90 1.44 -17.13
CA ASP A 68 -23.80 0.68 -15.87
C ASP A 68 -23.28 1.47 -14.66
N ARG A 69 -23.59 2.78 -14.62
CA ARG A 69 -23.13 3.70 -13.56
C ARG A 69 -23.62 3.32 -12.16
N ASP A 70 -24.73 2.60 -12.06
CA ASP A 70 -25.27 2.12 -10.78
C ASP A 70 -24.55 0.86 -10.27
N LEU A 71 -23.80 0.17 -11.15
CA LEU A 71 -23.07 -1.07 -10.84
C LEU A 71 -21.58 -0.83 -10.59
N LEU A 72 -20.98 0.06 -11.38
CA LEU A 72 -19.55 0.34 -11.36
C LEU A 72 -19.22 1.52 -10.43
N PRO A 73 -18.06 1.52 -9.76
CA PRO A 73 -17.70 2.61 -8.87
C PRO A 73 -17.37 3.89 -9.65
N GLU A 74 -17.80 5.04 -9.12
CA GLU A 74 -17.46 6.35 -9.67
C GLU A 74 -15.99 6.73 -9.42
N LYS A 75 -15.41 6.24 -8.32
CA LYS A 75 -14.04 6.50 -7.90
C LYS A 75 -13.38 5.22 -7.39
N ALA A 76 -12.07 5.10 -7.58
CA ALA A 76 -11.25 4.08 -6.92
C ALA A 76 -9.90 4.64 -6.51
N VAL A 77 -9.30 4.02 -5.50
CA VAL A 77 -7.87 4.17 -5.22
C VAL A 77 -7.13 3.07 -5.96
N LEU A 78 -6.21 3.48 -6.83
CA LEU A 78 -5.35 2.60 -7.60
C LEU A 78 -3.97 2.57 -6.96
N LYS A 79 -3.54 1.41 -6.47
CA LYS A 79 -2.17 1.19 -6.03
C LYS A 79 -1.41 0.44 -7.11
N ILE A 80 -0.31 1.03 -7.58
CA ILE A 80 0.57 0.48 -8.60
C ILE A 80 1.96 0.30 -7.99
N THR A 81 2.47 -0.92 -8.00
CA THR A 81 3.80 -1.24 -7.47
C THR A 81 4.90 -0.53 -8.26
N SER A 82 5.92 -0.01 -7.58
CA SER A 82 7.07 0.64 -8.19
C SER A 82 8.38 0.10 -7.62
N CYS A 83 9.10 -0.67 -8.43
CA CYS A 83 10.45 -1.11 -8.10
C CYS A 83 11.42 0.09 -8.11
N ASP A 84 11.24 1.01 -9.05
CA ASP A 84 12.13 2.17 -9.23
C ASP A 84 12.18 3.05 -7.98
N LYS A 85 11.05 3.27 -7.30
CA LYS A 85 11.01 4.01 -6.02
C LYS A 85 11.81 3.31 -4.93
N MET A 86 11.79 1.98 -4.88
CA MET A 86 12.62 1.20 -3.95
C MET A 86 14.10 1.31 -4.31
N GLU A 87 14.45 1.24 -5.59
CA GLU A 87 15.84 1.40 -6.04
C GLU A 87 16.40 2.79 -5.72
N ILE A 88 15.57 3.84 -5.85
CA ILE A 88 15.94 5.20 -5.43
C ILE A 88 16.19 5.24 -3.93
N LEU A 89 15.28 4.67 -3.11
CA LEU A 89 15.43 4.61 -1.67
C LEU A 89 16.75 3.94 -1.25
N ILE A 90 17.09 2.80 -1.85
CA ILE A 90 18.34 2.07 -1.60
C ILE A 90 19.57 2.89 -1.95
N LYS A 91 19.52 3.68 -3.03
CA LYS A 91 20.63 4.56 -3.43
C LYS A 91 20.77 5.79 -2.52
N GLU A 92 19.66 6.32 -2.02
CA GLU A 92 19.63 7.58 -1.27
C GLU A 92 19.74 7.40 0.24
N VAL A 93 19.44 6.22 0.79
CA VAL A 93 19.49 5.95 2.24
C VAL A 93 20.73 5.10 2.58
N PRO A 94 21.77 5.71 3.16
CA PRO A 94 22.95 4.96 3.60
C PRO A 94 22.59 3.83 4.56
N GLY A 95 23.24 2.68 4.38
CA GLY A 95 23.04 1.49 5.21
C GLY A 95 21.78 0.68 4.89
N PHE A 96 20.96 1.11 3.93
CA PHE A 96 19.86 0.31 3.39
C PHE A 96 20.33 -0.42 2.13
N GLU A 97 20.57 -1.72 2.25
CA GLU A 97 21.03 -2.56 1.14
C GLU A 97 19.99 -3.64 0.85
N MET A 98 19.70 -3.85 -0.43
CA MET A 98 18.77 -4.89 -0.85
C MET A 98 19.14 -5.43 -2.23
N ASP A 99 19.47 -6.72 -2.28
CA ASP A 99 19.62 -7.45 -3.53
C ASP A 99 18.27 -7.89 -4.08
N ASN A 100 18.22 -8.13 -5.39
CA ASN A 100 17.07 -8.63 -6.12
C ASN A 100 15.79 -7.80 -5.88
N VAL A 101 15.95 -6.47 -5.84
CA VAL A 101 14.88 -5.49 -5.54
C VAL A 101 13.62 -5.79 -6.32
N ARG A 102 13.74 -6.04 -7.63
CA ARG A 102 12.61 -6.31 -8.51
C ARG A 102 11.85 -7.57 -8.14
N GLU A 103 12.54 -8.67 -7.90
CA GLU A 103 11.91 -9.95 -7.52
C GLU A 103 11.15 -9.81 -6.20
N LYS A 104 11.75 -9.12 -5.22
CA LYS A 104 11.13 -8.88 -3.92
C LYS A 104 9.92 -7.93 -4.02
N CYS A 105 10.01 -6.90 -4.86
CA CYS A 105 8.89 -5.98 -5.11
C CYS A 105 7.73 -6.71 -5.80
N ALA A 106 8.02 -7.57 -6.79
CA ALA A 106 7.01 -8.40 -7.45
C ALA A 106 6.34 -9.34 -6.43
N ALA A 107 7.13 -10.10 -5.66
CA ALA A 107 6.60 -11.00 -4.65
C ALA A 107 5.73 -10.27 -3.60
N ALA A 108 6.13 -9.07 -3.15
CA ALA A 108 5.33 -8.31 -2.20
C ALA A 108 4.05 -7.74 -2.81
N SER A 109 4.11 -7.30 -4.07
CA SER A 109 2.95 -6.85 -4.84
C SER A 109 1.92 -7.97 -4.94
N ASP A 110 2.35 -9.17 -5.33
CA ASP A 110 1.47 -10.31 -5.54
C ASP A 110 0.92 -10.83 -4.21
N ASN A 111 1.74 -10.84 -3.15
CA ASN A 111 1.29 -11.22 -1.82
C ASN A 111 0.26 -10.25 -1.25
N GLU A 112 0.44 -8.94 -1.47
CA GLU A 112 -0.55 -7.93 -1.08
C GLU A 112 -1.85 -8.09 -1.86
N LEU A 113 -1.77 -8.30 -3.18
CA LEU A 113 -2.94 -8.57 -4.00
C LEU A 113 -3.69 -9.81 -3.51
N LYS A 114 -2.98 -10.92 -3.27
CA LYS A 114 -3.56 -12.15 -2.71
C LYS A 114 -4.22 -11.90 -1.36
N PHE A 115 -3.65 -11.04 -0.50
CA PHE A 115 -4.29 -10.64 0.74
C PHE A 115 -5.63 -9.97 0.46
N TYR A 116 -5.69 -8.92 -0.37
CA TYR A 116 -6.95 -8.22 -0.65
C TYR A 116 -7.97 -9.10 -1.37
N GLU A 117 -7.53 -9.91 -2.33
CA GLU A 117 -8.41 -10.85 -3.02
C GLU A 117 -9.01 -11.89 -2.08
N ASN A 118 -8.18 -12.53 -1.24
CA ASN A 118 -8.68 -13.52 -0.29
C ASN A 118 -9.52 -12.83 0.77
N ALA A 119 -9.03 -11.73 1.35
CA ALA A 119 -9.76 -10.95 2.32
C ALA A 119 -11.15 -10.62 1.80
N PHE A 120 -11.29 -10.15 0.57
CA PHE A 120 -12.61 -9.82 0.04
C PHE A 120 -13.46 -11.05 -0.35
N LYS A 121 -12.86 -12.11 -0.92
CA LYS A 121 -13.59 -13.30 -1.42
C LYS A 121 -14.03 -14.25 -0.30
N THR A 122 -13.18 -14.46 0.71
CA THR A 122 -13.41 -15.43 1.80
C THR A 122 -13.89 -14.75 3.07
N LEU A 123 -13.39 -13.55 3.38
CA LEU A 123 -14.00 -12.70 4.38
C LEU A 123 -15.18 -12.01 3.70
N LYS A 124 -16.28 -12.76 3.52
CA LYS A 124 -17.60 -12.13 3.42
C LYS A 124 -17.78 -11.34 4.71
N PHE A 125 -17.37 -10.08 4.73
CA PHE A 125 -17.47 -9.30 5.94
C PHE A 125 -18.95 -9.16 6.33
N SER A 126 -19.32 -9.87 7.40
CA SER A 126 -20.03 -9.23 8.50
C SER A 126 -19.42 -7.85 8.68
N ASN A 127 -20.20 -6.80 8.83
CA ASN A 127 -19.79 -5.38 8.87
C ASN A 127 -18.74 -5.00 9.96
N GLU A 128 -17.82 -5.88 10.32
CA GLU A 128 -16.94 -5.89 11.49
C GLU A 128 -15.50 -5.53 11.11
N LEU A 129 -14.93 -6.09 10.02
CA LEU A 129 -13.64 -5.62 9.54
C LEU A 129 -13.79 -4.44 8.61
N ARG A 130 -13.06 -3.38 8.93
CA ARG A 130 -13.03 -2.13 8.19
C ARG A 130 -11.87 -2.16 7.20
N VAL A 131 -12.05 -2.89 6.12
CA VAL A 131 -11.16 -2.87 4.95
C VAL A 131 -11.90 -2.29 3.75
N PRO A 132 -11.21 -1.52 2.88
CA PRO A 132 -11.81 -1.04 1.63
C PRO A 132 -12.31 -2.19 0.78
N GLN A 133 -13.43 -2.01 0.09
CA GLN A 133 -13.87 -2.99 -0.90
C GLN A 133 -12.81 -3.16 -2.00
N PHE A 134 -12.51 -4.42 -2.35
CA PHE A 134 -11.64 -4.77 -3.46
C PHE A 134 -12.44 -4.84 -4.76
N PHE A 135 -11.97 -4.14 -5.80
CA PHE A 135 -12.64 -4.13 -7.10
C PHE A 135 -11.96 -5.08 -8.09
N CYS A 136 -10.67 -4.90 -8.34
CA CYS A 136 -9.89 -5.74 -9.24
C CYS A 136 -8.38 -5.58 -8.99
N GLY A 137 -7.57 -6.44 -9.60
CA GLY A 137 -6.12 -6.33 -9.56
C GLY A 137 -5.42 -7.37 -10.43
N ARG A 138 -4.11 -7.20 -10.59
CA ARG A 138 -3.24 -8.08 -11.39
C ARG A 138 -1.89 -8.28 -10.71
N ASP A 139 -1.41 -9.51 -10.80
CA ASP A 139 -0.05 -9.88 -10.41
C ASP A 139 0.99 -9.13 -11.28
N PHE A 140 2.18 -8.97 -10.73
CA PHE A 140 3.29 -8.31 -11.38
C PHE A 140 3.78 -9.11 -12.59
N GLY A 141 3.98 -8.46 -13.74
CA GLY A 141 4.57 -9.09 -14.92
C GLY A 141 3.58 -9.86 -15.80
N ILE A 142 2.31 -9.96 -15.42
CA ILE A 142 1.29 -10.63 -16.22
C ILE A 142 1.11 -9.93 -17.57
N ASP A 143 0.90 -10.69 -18.65
CA ASP A 143 0.75 -10.19 -20.02
C ASP A 143 1.92 -9.30 -20.50
N GLY A 144 3.11 -9.43 -19.89
CA GLY A 144 4.28 -8.62 -20.21
C GLY A 144 4.24 -7.19 -19.64
N VAL A 145 3.29 -6.90 -18.76
CA VAL A 145 3.17 -5.59 -18.08
C VAL A 145 4.06 -5.61 -16.84
N GLU A 146 5.12 -4.81 -16.85
CA GLU A 146 6.12 -4.77 -15.77
C GLU A 146 5.67 -3.98 -14.52
N ALA A 147 4.43 -4.20 -14.09
CA ALA A 147 3.88 -3.66 -12.85
C ALA A 147 2.73 -4.55 -12.36
N GLY A 148 2.63 -4.73 -11.05
CA GLY A 148 1.44 -5.25 -10.38
C GLY A 148 0.59 -4.09 -9.86
N TYR A 149 -0.72 -4.28 -9.80
CA TYR A 149 -1.62 -3.24 -9.31
C TYR A 149 -2.93 -3.80 -8.74
N PHE A 150 -3.63 -2.97 -7.97
CA PHE A 150 -5.02 -3.23 -7.61
C PHE A 150 -5.82 -1.94 -7.42
N ALA A 151 -7.14 -2.07 -7.59
CA ALA A 151 -8.13 -1.03 -7.37
C ALA A 151 -9.03 -1.38 -6.18
N ILE A 152 -9.18 -0.43 -5.28
CA ILE A 152 -10.02 -0.53 -4.08
C ILE A 152 -10.92 0.69 -3.93
N GLU A 153 -11.90 0.57 -3.04
CA GLU A 153 -12.82 1.62 -2.64
C GLU A 153 -12.09 2.90 -2.20
N HIS A 154 -12.65 4.04 -2.63
CA HIS A 154 -12.24 5.35 -2.18
C HIS A 154 -13.17 5.85 -1.07
N PHE A 155 -12.58 6.28 0.05
CA PHE A 155 -13.29 6.99 1.11
C PHE A 155 -13.03 8.49 0.99
N ASP A 156 -14.10 9.29 0.92
CA ASP A 156 -14.00 10.73 1.09
C ASP A 156 -13.67 11.07 2.56
N ASN A 157 -12.94 12.17 2.78
CA ASN A 157 -12.59 12.69 4.12
C ASN A 157 -11.69 11.80 4.99
N VAL A 158 -10.71 11.12 4.37
CA VAL A 158 -9.67 10.37 5.10
C VAL A 158 -8.47 11.25 5.48
N GLU A 159 -7.94 11.04 6.68
CA GLU A 159 -6.70 11.66 7.17
C GLU A 159 -5.61 10.59 7.29
N ASN A 160 -4.47 10.80 6.63
CA ASN A 160 -3.28 9.99 6.86
C ASN A 160 -2.65 10.38 8.20
N ARG A 161 -2.49 9.40 9.10
CA ARG A 161 -1.79 9.57 10.37
C ARG A 161 -0.53 8.71 10.40
N HIS A 162 0.59 9.35 10.69
CA HIS A 162 1.85 8.64 10.90
C HIS A 162 1.97 8.21 12.37
N PHE A 163 2.81 7.21 12.63
CA PHE A 163 3.06 6.67 13.98
C PHE A 163 3.59 7.72 14.98
N TYR A 164 4.17 8.82 14.49
CA TYR A 164 4.66 9.93 15.31
C TYR A 164 3.60 11.00 15.59
N ASN A 165 2.40 10.89 14.99
CA ASN A 165 1.27 11.76 15.30
C ASN A 165 0.64 11.31 16.62
N ASN A 166 0.04 12.24 17.36
CA ASN A 166 -0.70 11.87 18.57
C ASN A 166 -2.01 11.16 18.17
N ILE A 167 -2.12 9.88 18.50
CA ILE A 167 -3.30 9.06 18.20
C ILE A 167 -4.17 9.00 19.45
N GLN A 168 -5.47 9.26 19.29
CA GLN A 168 -6.43 9.14 20.38
C GLN A 168 -6.52 7.68 20.82
N GLU A 169 -6.63 7.43 22.13
CA GLU A 169 -6.72 6.08 22.70
C GLU A 169 -7.85 5.25 22.04
N SER A 170 -9.00 5.88 21.81
CA SER A 170 -10.14 5.24 21.14
C SER A 170 -9.81 4.72 19.73
N ALA A 171 -8.94 5.42 18.99
CA ALA A 171 -8.51 4.98 17.67
C ALA A 171 -7.55 3.78 17.76
N VAL A 172 -6.68 3.75 18.77
CA VAL A 172 -5.80 2.60 19.04
C VAL A 172 -6.62 1.36 19.40
N LEU A 173 -7.62 1.51 20.27
CA LEU A 173 -8.52 0.41 20.64
C LEU A 173 -9.28 -0.15 19.44
N GLU A 174 -9.71 0.72 18.51
CA GLU A 174 -10.33 0.26 17.27
C GLU A 174 -9.36 -0.56 16.43
N ILE A 175 -8.11 -0.10 16.23
CA ILE A 175 -7.08 -0.87 15.52
C ILE A 175 -6.87 -2.24 16.17
N ILE A 176 -6.78 -2.30 17.51
CA ILE A 176 -6.63 -3.56 18.24
C ILE A 176 -7.82 -4.49 17.98
N ARG A 177 -9.05 -3.99 17.99
CA ARG A 177 -10.25 -4.80 17.67
C ARG A 177 -10.18 -5.38 16.26
N GLN A 178 -9.79 -4.57 15.28
CA GLN A 178 -9.63 -5.01 13.89
C GLN A 178 -8.55 -6.10 13.77
N LEU A 179 -7.43 -5.96 14.48
CA LEU A 179 -6.38 -7.00 14.54
C LEU A 179 -6.89 -8.29 15.18
N VAL A 180 -7.68 -8.21 16.25
CA VAL A 180 -8.29 -9.39 16.88
C VAL A 180 -9.22 -10.12 15.91
N ILE A 181 -10.02 -9.40 15.12
CA ILE A 181 -10.88 -9.99 14.09
C ILE A 181 -10.03 -10.74 13.07
N ILE A 182 -8.98 -10.11 12.52
CA ILE A 182 -8.07 -10.73 11.55
C ILE A 182 -7.44 -11.98 12.15
N HIS A 183 -6.83 -11.89 13.34
CA HIS A 183 -6.16 -13.02 13.98
C HIS A 183 -7.11 -14.18 14.29
N THR A 184 -8.29 -13.89 14.84
CA THR A 184 -9.30 -14.90 15.14
C THR A 184 -9.75 -15.61 13.87
N HIS A 185 -9.94 -14.84 12.79
CA HIS A 185 -10.30 -15.41 11.51
C HIS A 185 -9.17 -16.27 10.93
N SER A 186 -7.93 -15.77 10.89
CA SER A 186 -6.77 -16.54 10.43
C SER A 186 -6.56 -17.83 11.22
N TYR A 187 -6.82 -17.82 12.53
CA TYR A 187 -6.75 -19.01 13.38
C TYR A 187 -7.79 -20.06 12.99
N ASN A 188 -9.02 -19.62 12.68
CA ASN A 188 -10.11 -20.50 12.27
C ASN A 188 -10.02 -20.95 10.80
N HIS A 189 -9.22 -20.26 9.99
CA HIS A 189 -9.07 -20.49 8.54
C HIS A 189 -7.59 -20.67 8.13
N PRO A 190 -6.91 -21.71 8.64
CA PRO A 190 -5.48 -21.93 8.36
C PRO A 190 -5.17 -22.16 6.87
N GLU A 191 -6.15 -22.59 6.07
CA GLU A 191 -6.03 -22.70 4.62
C GLU A 191 -5.69 -21.38 3.93
N MET A 192 -5.97 -20.24 4.56
CA MET A 192 -5.63 -18.92 4.02
C MET A 192 -4.15 -18.59 4.18
N MET A 193 -3.47 -19.13 5.19
CA MET A 193 -2.03 -18.95 5.37
C MET A 193 -1.24 -19.66 4.27
N GLY A 194 -1.75 -20.78 3.74
CA GLY A 194 -1.15 -21.48 2.60
C GLY A 194 -1.32 -20.78 1.25
N LYS A 195 -2.08 -19.68 1.18
CA LYS A 195 -2.30 -18.89 -0.04
C LYS A 195 -1.46 -17.61 -0.10
N MET A 196 -0.71 -17.31 0.95
CA MET A 196 0.23 -16.18 1.00
C MET A 196 1.65 -16.71 0.83
N ASP A 197 2.48 -15.97 0.09
CA ASP A 197 3.86 -16.36 -0.18
C ASP A 197 4.75 -15.97 1.00
N GLY A 198 4.77 -16.77 2.07
CA GLY A 198 5.72 -16.64 3.19
C GLY A 198 5.89 -15.23 3.78
N ASN A 199 7.04 -14.98 4.43
CA ASN A 199 7.33 -13.69 5.07
C ASN A 199 8.13 -12.75 4.15
N VAL A 200 7.62 -12.48 2.94
CA VAL A 200 8.24 -11.54 1.99
C VAL A 200 8.45 -10.15 2.61
N TYR A 201 7.56 -9.75 3.52
CA TYR A 201 7.68 -8.48 4.23
C TYR A 201 8.82 -8.45 5.24
N GLU A 202 9.17 -9.55 5.91
CA GLU A 202 10.39 -9.63 6.72
C GLU A 202 11.64 -9.55 5.83
N GLN A 203 11.61 -10.10 4.62
CA GLN A 203 12.74 -9.98 3.69
C GLN A 203 12.91 -8.58 3.12
N LEU A 204 11.82 -7.82 2.98
CA LEU A 204 11.83 -6.44 2.50
C LEU A 204 12.08 -5.42 3.61
N TYR A 205 11.48 -5.64 4.78
CA TYR A 205 11.38 -4.65 5.85
C TYR A 205 11.96 -5.12 7.19
N GLY A 206 12.48 -6.35 7.29
CA GLY A 206 13.06 -6.86 8.53
C GLY A 206 14.21 -6.00 9.05
N ASP A 207 14.96 -5.37 8.14
CA ASP A 207 16.02 -4.43 8.51
C ASP A 207 15.48 -3.13 9.11
N PHE A 208 14.26 -2.70 8.76
CA PHE A 208 13.56 -1.61 9.45
C PHE A 208 13.02 -2.03 10.81
N ALA A 209 12.77 -3.33 11.03
CA ALA A 209 12.39 -3.86 12.34
C ALA A 209 13.60 -4.03 13.28
N ASP A 210 14.83 -4.08 12.75
CA ASP A 210 16.06 -4.04 13.55
C ASP A 210 16.38 -2.62 14.01
N ILE A 211 16.13 -2.36 15.29
CA ILE A 211 16.35 -1.07 15.93
C ILE A 211 17.80 -0.59 15.78
N LYS A 212 18.80 -1.47 15.87
CA LYS A 212 20.21 -1.05 15.77
C LYS A 212 20.53 -0.59 14.37
N LYS A 213 20.00 -1.28 13.36
CA LYS A 213 20.12 -0.85 11.95
C LYS A 213 19.39 0.47 11.73
N MET A 214 18.20 0.64 12.30
CA MET A 214 17.44 1.90 12.20
C MET A 214 18.14 3.07 12.92
N GLU A 215 18.71 2.86 14.11
CA GLU A 215 19.48 3.89 14.81
C GLU A 215 20.74 4.30 14.02
N LYS A 216 21.41 3.34 13.39
CA LYS A 216 22.55 3.60 12.49
C LYS A 216 22.11 4.41 11.28
N ALA A 217 21.04 4.00 10.59
CA ALA A 217 20.50 4.71 9.44
C ALA A 217 20.08 6.16 9.78
N ILE A 218 19.44 6.38 10.94
CA ILE A 218 19.09 7.72 11.43
C ILE A 218 20.35 8.57 11.67
N HIS A 219 21.40 7.99 12.27
CA HIS A 219 22.65 8.70 12.51
C HIS A 219 23.36 9.09 11.21
N GLU A 220 23.43 8.17 10.25
CA GLU A 220 24.04 8.41 8.93
C GLU A 220 23.23 9.44 8.15
N ALA A 221 21.90 9.32 8.11
CA ALA A 221 21.01 10.30 7.48
C ALA A 221 21.15 11.69 8.11
N GLY A 222 21.30 11.80 9.43
CA GLY A 222 21.51 13.09 10.11
C GLY A 222 22.87 13.73 9.84
N THR A 223 23.84 12.93 9.38
CA THR A 223 25.16 13.40 8.93
C THR A 223 25.09 13.87 7.48
N THR A 224 24.38 13.13 6.62
CA THR A 224 24.19 13.44 5.19
C THR A 224 23.24 14.61 4.94
N TYR A 225 22.18 14.72 5.75
CA TYR A 225 21.10 15.70 5.61
C TYR A 225 20.95 16.53 6.92
N PRO A 226 21.84 17.50 7.18
CA PRO A 226 21.84 18.28 8.41
C PRO A 226 20.52 19.01 8.70
N GLU A 227 19.77 19.37 7.66
CA GLU A 227 18.46 20.01 7.75
C GLU A 227 17.38 19.10 8.35
N LEU A 228 17.58 17.77 8.32
CA LEU A 228 16.66 16.79 8.91
C LEU A 228 17.01 16.44 10.35
N LYS A 229 18.13 16.94 10.89
CA LYS A 229 18.68 16.52 12.18
C LYS A 229 17.69 16.60 13.34
N GLU A 230 16.93 17.68 13.46
CA GLU A 230 15.94 17.83 14.53
C GLU A 230 14.81 16.79 14.43
N LYS A 231 14.31 16.53 13.22
CA LYS A 231 13.28 15.50 12.97
C LYS A 231 13.80 14.10 13.26
N LEU A 232 15.04 13.83 12.88
CA LEU A 232 15.72 12.55 13.08
C LEU A 232 16.00 12.27 14.58
N GLU A 233 16.41 13.28 15.35
CA GLU A 233 16.55 13.13 16.81
C GLU A 233 15.21 12.92 17.51
N LYS A 234 14.15 13.58 17.05
CA LYS A 234 12.79 13.32 17.53
C LYS A 234 12.38 11.87 17.25
N LEU A 235 12.59 11.38 16.03
CA LEU A 235 12.32 9.98 15.65
C LEU A 235 13.10 9.01 16.54
N LYS A 236 14.41 9.26 16.74
CA LYS A 236 15.27 8.45 17.61
C LYS A 236 14.78 8.40 19.05
N SER A 237 14.30 9.51 19.60
CA SER A 237 13.74 9.54 20.95
C SER A 237 12.49 8.66 21.07
N GLN A 238 11.70 8.56 20.00
CA GLN A 238 10.49 7.73 19.95
C GLN A 238 10.81 6.24 19.79
N LEU A 239 11.90 5.87 19.11
CA LEU A 239 12.32 4.47 18.95
C LEU A 239 12.41 3.72 20.29
N LYS A 240 12.88 4.39 21.35
CA LYS A 240 12.97 3.82 22.71
C LYS A 240 11.62 3.39 23.30
N HIS A 241 10.51 3.95 22.80
CA HIS A 241 9.17 3.54 23.22
C HIS A 241 8.69 2.29 22.47
N PHE A 242 9.13 2.10 21.23
CA PHE A 242 8.85 0.89 20.44
C PHE A 242 9.68 -0.32 20.91
N THR A 243 10.84 -0.09 21.52
CA THR A 243 11.74 -1.16 21.98
C THR A 243 11.35 -1.79 23.31
N ASN A 244 10.41 -1.21 24.05
CA ASN A 244 10.05 -1.67 25.39
C ASN A 244 8.72 -2.44 25.38
N TRP A 245 8.66 -3.46 24.51
CA TRP A 245 7.50 -4.32 24.35
C TRP A 245 7.06 -4.97 25.67
N GLU A 246 8.01 -5.36 26.53
CA GLU A 246 7.73 -5.87 27.88
C GLU A 246 6.97 -4.86 28.75
N THR A 247 7.32 -3.58 28.66
CA THR A 247 6.58 -2.51 29.37
C THR A 247 5.19 -2.29 28.79
N TYR A 248 5.02 -2.46 27.48
CA TYR A 248 3.72 -2.37 26.83
C TYR A 248 2.81 -3.55 27.18
N GLN A 249 3.35 -4.77 27.15
CA GLN A 249 2.65 -5.98 27.58
C GLN A 249 2.18 -5.89 29.03
N LYS A 250 3.05 -5.39 29.93
CA LYS A 250 2.70 -5.19 31.34
C LYS A 250 1.53 -4.22 31.52
N LYS A 251 1.57 -3.06 30.84
CA LYS A 251 0.48 -2.07 30.89
C LYS A 251 -0.83 -2.60 30.31
N LEU A 252 -0.78 -3.39 29.24
CA LEU A 252 -1.96 -4.03 28.67
C LEU A 252 -2.60 -5.03 29.64
N HIS A 253 -1.78 -5.81 30.34
CA HIS A 253 -2.26 -6.74 31.36
C HIS A 253 -2.95 -6.00 32.52
N GLU A 254 -2.33 -4.93 33.02
CA GLU A 254 -2.88 -4.08 34.08
C GLU A 254 -4.17 -3.35 33.68
N SER A 255 -4.44 -3.14 32.38
CA SER A 255 -5.66 -2.50 31.89
C SER A 255 -6.83 -3.45 31.63
N CYS A 256 -6.57 -4.77 31.66
CA CYS A 256 -7.58 -5.81 31.46
C CYS A 256 -8.08 -6.44 32.77
N GLU A 257 -7.51 -6.04 33.91
CA GLU A 257 -7.96 -6.36 35.28
C GLU A 257 -8.81 -5.21 35.86
#